data_AF-A0A2X1PI76-F1
#
_entry.id   AF-A0A2X1PI76-F1
#
_cell.length_a   1.000
_cell.length_b   1.000
_cell.length_c   1.000
_cell.angle_alpha   90.00
_cell.angle_beta   90.00
_cell.angle_gamma   90.00
#
_symmetry.space_group_name_H-M   'P 1'
#
loop_
_entity.id
_entity.type
_entity.pdbx_description
1 polymer ?
#
loop_
_entity_poly.entity_id
_entity_poly.type
_entity_poly.pdbx_seq_one_letter_code
_entity_poly.pdbx_strand_id
1 'polypeptide(L)' 'MSMSNPLLNIQGLPPFSQIKPEHIRPAVEKLIQDCRNTIEQVLKQTALYLGKFHFAFNGN' A
#
# COMPACT_ATOMS: atom_id res chain seq x y z
N MET A 1 -17.40 -14.45 -0.06
CA MET A 1 -16.63 -14.62 1.20
C MET A 1 -15.16 -14.53 0.84
N SER A 2 -14.45 -13.45 1.20
CA SER A 2 -13.05 -13.32 0.81
C SER A 2 -12.18 -14.24 1.67
N MET A 3 -11.56 -15.22 1.03
CA MET A 3 -10.48 -16.03 1.58
C MET A 3 -9.34 -15.09 1.99
N SER A 4 -9.31 -14.69 3.26
CA SER A 4 -8.27 -13.79 3.77
C SER A 4 -6.94 -14.53 3.77
N ASN A 5 -5.94 -14.00 3.06
CA ASN A 5 -4.63 -14.63 3.00
C ASN A 5 -3.93 -14.46 4.38
N PRO A 6 -3.47 -15.55 5.03
CA PRO A 6 -2.88 -15.48 6.37
C PRO A 6 -1.62 -14.61 6.43
N LEU A 7 -0.98 -14.33 5.29
CA LEU A 7 0.21 -13.48 5.19
C LEU A 7 -0.12 -11.98 5.15
N LEU A 8 -1.39 -11.60 4.91
CA LEU A 8 -1.81 -10.20 4.78
C LEU A 8 -2.34 -9.60 6.09
N ASN A 9 -2.57 -10.41 7.12
CA ASN A 9 -3.07 -9.95 8.42
C ASN A 9 -2.37 -10.68 9.57
N ILE A 10 -1.08 -10.41 9.72
CA ILE A 10 -0.26 -10.98 10.79
C ILE A 10 -0.36 -10.07 12.02
N GLN A 11 -0.82 -10.64 13.14
CA GLN A 11 -0.86 -9.97 14.43
C GLN A 11 -0.15 -10.87 15.43
N GLY A 12 0.97 -10.41 15.98
CA GLY A 12 1.82 -11.22 16.85
C GLY A 12 2.50 -12.36 16.06
N LEU A 13 2.36 -13.59 16.54
CA LEU A 13 3.00 -14.76 15.93
C LEU A 13 2.28 -15.17 14.64
N PRO A 14 2.99 -15.33 13.50
CA PRO A 14 2.36 -15.80 12.27
C PRO A 14 1.72 -17.18 12.46
N PRO A 15 0.52 -17.42 11.90
CA PRO A 15 -0.13 -18.72 11.95
C PRO A 15 0.56 -19.68 10.96
N PHE A 16 1.79 -20.10 11.28
CA PHE A 16 2.64 -20.90 10.38
C PHE A 16 1.94 -22.15 9.85
N SER A 17 1.13 -22.82 10.67
CA SER A 17 0.35 -24.00 10.29
C SER A 17 -0.72 -23.74 9.23
N GLN A 18 -1.14 -22.49 9.04
CA GLN A 18 -2.14 -22.08 8.04
C GLN A 18 -1.49 -21.51 6.77
N ILE A 19 -0.19 -21.21 6.80
CA ILE A 19 0.55 -20.73 5.64
C ILE A 19 0.82 -21.93 4.73
N LYS A 20 0.38 -21.83 3.49
CA LYS A 20 0.62 -22.82 2.45
C LYS A 20 1.32 -22.16 1.26
N PRO A 21 2.05 -22.92 0.43
CA PRO A 21 2.75 -22.36 -0.74
C PRO A 21 1.85 -21.52 -1.66
N GLU A 22 0.58 -21.91 -1.80
CA GLU A 22 -0.39 -21.23 -2.67
C GLU A 22 -0.74 -19.81 -2.17
N HIS A 23 -0.52 -19.52 -0.90
CA HIS A 23 -0.75 -18.20 -0.31
C HIS A 23 0.39 -17.22 -0.61
N ILE A 24 1.59 -17.71 -0.94
CA ILE A 24 2.80 -16.88 -1.00
C ILE A 24 2.72 -15.89 -2.16
N ARG A 25 2.55 -16.39 -3.39
CA ARG A 25 2.49 -15.56 -4.59
C ARG A 25 1.43 -14.45 -4.51
N PRO A 26 0.14 -14.74 -4.23
CA PRO A 26 -0.88 -13.69 -4.19
C PRO A 26 -0.65 -12.68 -3.04
N ALA A 27 -0.06 -13.09 -1.92
CA ALA A 27 0.30 -12.14 -0.85
C ALA A 27 1.39 -11.16 -1.30
N VAL A 28 2.45 -11.68 -1.92
CA VAL A 28 3.58 -10.86 -2.38
C VAL A 28 3.16 -9.90 -3.49
N GLU A 29 2.39 -10.36 -4.47
CA GLU A 29 1.86 -9.51 -5.55
C GLU A 29 1.00 -8.37 -4.99
N LYS A 30 0.14 -8.66 -4.00
CA LYS A 30 -0.68 -7.65 -3.33
C LYS A 30 0.17 -6.63 -2.57
N LEU A 31 1.13 -7.08 -1.77
CA LEU A 31 2.02 -6.19 -1.02
C LEU A 31 2.82 -5.26 -1.94
N ILE A 32 3.32 -5.77 -3.07
CA ILE A 32 4.02 -4.96 -4.07
C ILE A 32 3.08 -3.89 -4.65
N GLN A 33 1.83 -4.25 -4.96
CA GLN A 33 0.86 -3.30 -5.48
C GLN A 33 0.50 -2.22 -4.44
N ASP A 34 0.33 -2.60 -3.17
CA ASP A 34 0.03 -1.67 -2.09
C ASP A 34 1.20 -0.68 -1.87
N CYS A 35 2.44 -1.15 -1.98
CA CYS A 35 3.62 -0.27 -1.98
C CYS A 35 3.60 0.74 -3.12
N ARG A 36 3.30 0.31 -4.36
CA ARG A 36 3.20 1.21 -5.52
C ARG A 36 2.11 2.26 -5.34
N ASN A 37 0.93 1.83 -4.88
CA ASN A 37 -0.20 2.71 -4.60
C ASN A 37 0.18 3.77 -3.55
N THR A 38 0.87 3.36 -2.49
CA THR A 38 1.34 4.27 -1.43
C THR A 38 2.30 5.32 -2.00
N ILE A 39 3.25 4.91 -2.84
CA ILE A 39 4.18 5.84 -3.49
C ILE A 39 3.41 6.84 -4.35
N GLU A 40 2.47 6.38 -5.18
CA GLU A 40 1.64 7.27 -6.00
C GLU A 40 0.81 8.25 -5.17
N GLN A 41 0.25 7.78 -4.05
CA GLN A 41 -0.51 8.64 -3.13
C GLN A 41 0.37 9.73 -2.52
N VAL A 42 1.56 9.38 -2.03
CA VAL A 42 2.50 10.34 -1.45
C VAL A 42 2.98 11.35 -2.50
N LEU A 43 3.26 10.91 -3.73
CA LEU A 43 3.64 11.80 -4.82
C LEU A 43 2.51 12.77 -5.20
N LYS A 44 1.26 12.28 -5.29
CA LYS A 44 0.08 13.13 -5.53
C LYS A 44 -0.13 14.13 -4.40
N GLN A 45 0.07 13.72 -3.15
CA GLN A 45 0.00 14.60 -2.00
C GLN A 45 1.06 15.71 -2.10
N THR A 46 2.32 15.37 -2.36
CA THR A 46 3.42 16.33 -2.55
C THR A 46 3.14 17.29 -3.71
N ALA A 47 2.71 16.79 -4.87
CA ALA A 47 2.34 17.61 -6.01
C ALA A 47 1.18 18.57 -5.70
N LEU A 48 0.19 18.12 -4.93
CA LEU A 48 -0.93 18.95 -4.47
C LEU A 48 -0.46 20.05 -3.52
N TYR A 49 0.47 19.76 -2.59
CA TYR A 49 1.03 20.76 -1.69
C TYR A 49 1.91 21.78 -2.44
N LEU A 50 2.85 21.35 -3.28
CA LEU A 50 3.69 22.27 -4.07
C LEU A 50 2.88 23.10 -5.06
N GLY A 51 1.86 22.52 -5.71
CA GLY A 51 0.95 23.27 -6.57
C GLY A 51 0.17 24.35 -5.81
N LYS A 52 -0.27 24.06 -4.58
CA LYS A 52 -0.90 25.05 -3.69
C LYS A 52 0.06 26.15 -3.26
N PHE A 53 1.31 25.83 -2.95
CA PHE A 53 2.32 26.84 -2.64
C PHE A 53 2.59 27.75 -3.83
N HIS A 54 2.73 27.19 -5.04
CA HIS A 54 2.94 27.99 -6.23
C HIS A 54 1.77 28.95 -6.51
N PHE A 55 0.52 28.50 -6.39
CA PHE A 55 -0.66 29.37 -6.52
C PHE A 55 -0.74 30.43 -5.40
N ALA A 56 -0.37 30.07 -4.16
CA ALA A 56 -0.41 30.99 -3.02
C ALA A 56 0.64 32.10 -3.09
N PHE A 57 1.78 31.87 -3.77
CA PHE A 57 2.87 32.85 -3.87
C PHE A 57 2.93 33.62 -5.20
N ASN A 58 2.32 33.10 -6.28
CA ASN A 58 2.30 33.75 -7.61
C ASN A 58 0.89 34.13 -8.11
N GLY A 59 -0.14 34.03 -7.26
CA GLY A 59 -1.50 34.43 -7.60
C GLY A 59 -1.66 35.96 -7.70
N ASN A 60 -1.61 36.47 -8.93
CA ASN A 60 -2.35 37.67 -9.38
C ASN A 60 -3.67 37.19 -10.02
#